data_AF-A0A519L7U4-F1
#
_entry.id   AF-A0A519L7U4-F1
#
_cell.length_a   1.000
_cell.length_b   1.000
_cell.length_c   1.000
_cell.angle_alpha   90.00
_cell.angle_beta   90.00
_cell.angle_gamma   90.00
#
_symmetry.space_group_name_H-M   'P 1'
#
loop_
_entity.id
_entity.type
_entity.pdbx_description
1 polymer ?
#
loop_
_entity_poly.entity_id
_entity_poly.type
_entity_poly.pdbx_seq_one_letter_code
_entity_poly.pdbx_strand_id
1 'polypeptide(L)'
;NYGTGGLMHGKHYFVTTSWNAPQTAFTMEGEFFDQHSVDEGVLFGFHRMNAFTGMKLLGTFHFHDMEKSASQERIDMYETEYKSYLKAAFGKLRLEILN
;
A
#
# COMPACT_ATOMS: atom_id res chain seq x y z
N ASN A 1 8.14 -19.10 -17.35
CA ASN A 1 8.40 -18.39 -16.08
C ASN A 1 8.75 -16.93 -16.35
N TYR A 2 7.78 -16.13 -16.82
CA TYR A 2 8.00 -14.70 -17.04
C TYR A 2 8.01 -13.96 -15.70
N GLY A 3 8.96 -13.04 -15.51
CA GLY A 3 9.04 -12.19 -14.32
C GLY A 3 9.70 -12.84 -13.09
N THR A 4 10.42 -13.95 -13.24
CA THR A 4 11.07 -14.65 -12.11
C THR A 4 12.60 -14.49 -12.06
N GLY A 5 13.20 -13.71 -12.97
CA GLY A 5 14.66 -13.58 -13.12
C GLY A 5 15.29 -12.43 -12.32
N GLY A 6 14.54 -11.83 -11.40
CA GLY A 6 15.01 -10.72 -10.59
C GLY A 6 16.13 -11.12 -9.61
N LEU A 7 16.89 -10.15 -9.11
CA LEU A 7 18.02 -10.38 -8.21
C LEU A 7 17.74 -9.95 -6.76
N MET A 8 16.58 -9.34 -6.49
CA MET A 8 16.23 -8.73 -5.20
C MET A 8 15.44 -9.70 -4.30
N HIS A 9 15.63 -11.00 -4.48
CA HIS A 9 14.99 -12.02 -3.65
C HIS A 9 15.33 -11.83 -2.15
N GLY A 10 14.36 -12.14 -1.30
CA GLY A 10 14.45 -11.92 0.15
C GLY A 10 14.24 -10.47 0.60
N LYS A 11 14.24 -9.50 -0.33
CA LYS A 11 13.88 -8.13 -0.01
C LYS A 11 12.38 -7.93 -0.11
N HIS A 12 11.91 -7.02 0.73
CA HIS A 12 10.50 -6.64 0.79
C HIS A 12 10.36 -5.16 0.46
N TYR A 13 9.20 -4.77 -0.05
CA TYR A 13 8.84 -3.37 -0.24
C TYR A 13 7.53 -3.06 0.46
N PHE A 14 7.39 -1.81 0.90
CA PHE A 14 6.15 -1.26 1.46
C PHE A 14 5.76 -0.06 0.60
N VAL A 15 4.46 0.14 0.36
CA VAL A 15 3.98 1.29 -0.42
C VAL A 15 3.14 2.20 0.45
N THR A 16 3.49 3.49 0.46
CA THR A 16 2.73 4.52 1.16
C THR A 16 2.40 5.62 0.17
N THR A 17 1.13 5.98 0.05
CA THR A 17 0.67 7.03 -0.89
C THR A 17 -0.27 8.00 -0.21
N SER A 18 -0.28 9.25 -0.65
CA SER A 18 -1.31 10.23 -0.29
C SER A 18 -2.16 10.60 -1.51
N TRP A 19 -3.48 10.63 -1.32
CA TRP A 19 -4.46 10.92 -2.34
C TRP A 19 -5.35 12.08 -1.89
N ASN A 20 -5.70 12.96 -2.82
CA ASN A 20 -6.84 13.85 -2.62
C ASN A 20 -8.17 13.15 -2.88
N ALA A 21 -8.16 12.05 -3.65
CA ALA A 21 -9.37 11.25 -3.87
C ALA A 21 -9.84 10.64 -2.53
N PRO A 22 -11.15 10.69 -2.23
CA PRO A 22 -11.71 10.01 -1.08
C PRO A 22 -11.58 8.50 -1.24
N GLN A 23 -11.61 7.77 -0.13
CA GLN A 23 -11.59 6.31 -0.15
C GLN A 23 -12.77 5.73 -0.95
N THR A 24 -13.92 6.40 -0.92
CA THR A 24 -15.13 5.98 -1.67
C THR A 24 -14.93 5.93 -3.17
N ALA A 25 -14.00 6.74 -3.72
CA ALA A 25 -13.69 6.69 -5.15
C ALA A 25 -13.19 5.31 -5.61
N PHE A 26 -12.64 4.51 -4.68
CA PHE A 26 -12.08 3.19 -4.90
C PHE A 26 -13.00 2.04 -4.42
N THR A 27 -14.07 2.33 -3.67
CA THR A 27 -14.90 1.28 -3.03
C THR A 27 -16.38 1.33 -3.41
N MET A 28 -16.90 2.50 -3.79
CA MET A 28 -18.31 2.69 -4.12
C MET A 28 -18.58 2.35 -5.60
N GLU A 29 -19.68 1.67 -5.86
CA GLU A 29 -20.13 1.35 -7.22
C GLU A 29 -20.47 2.63 -7.99
N GLY A 30 -20.06 2.70 -9.26
CA GLY A 30 -20.28 3.86 -10.13
C GLY A 30 -19.32 5.03 -9.93
N GLU A 31 -18.36 4.92 -8.99
CA GLU A 31 -17.26 5.87 -8.84
C GLU A 31 -16.10 5.60 -9.82
N PHE A 32 -15.21 6.58 -9.95
CA PHE A 32 -14.20 6.65 -11.02
C PHE A 32 -13.28 5.41 -11.17
N PHE A 33 -12.93 4.73 -10.08
CA PHE A 33 -12.01 3.59 -10.13
C PHE A 33 -12.73 2.24 -10.25
N ASP A 34 -14.04 2.21 -10.52
CA ASP A 34 -14.82 0.99 -10.75
C ASP A 34 -14.60 -0.08 -9.65
N GLN A 35 -14.55 0.37 -8.40
CA GLN A 35 -14.33 -0.47 -7.21
C GLN A 35 -12.98 -1.21 -7.18
N HIS A 36 -12.03 -0.83 -8.04
CA HIS A 36 -10.65 -1.27 -7.89
C HIS A 36 -9.98 -0.50 -6.77
N SER A 37 -9.34 -1.24 -5.87
CA SER A 37 -8.48 -0.64 -4.86
C SER A 37 -7.29 0.10 -5.48
N VAL A 38 -6.61 0.93 -4.70
CA VAL A 38 -5.39 1.62 -5.14
C VAL A 38 -4.35 0.61 -5.66
N ASP A 39 -4.20 -0.52 -4.97
CA ASP A 39 -3.22 -1.58 -5.30
C ASP A 39 -3.60 -2.39 -6.55
N GLU A 40 -4.87 -2.76 -6.70
CA GLU A 40 -5.34 -3.55 -7.84
C GLU A 40 -5.57 -2.71 -9.10
N GLY A 41 -5.81 -1.42 -8.95
CA GLY A 41 -5.96 -0.46 -10.03
C GLY A 41 -4.67 0.29 -10.31
N VAL A 42 -4.55 1.51 -9.75
CA VAL A 42 -3.53 2.49 -10.14
C VAL A 42 -2.09 1.98 -9.93
N LEU A 43 -1.85 1.21 -8.87
CA LEU A 43 -0.52 0.68 -8.54
C LEU A 43 -0.24 -0.72 -9.09
N PHE A 44 -1.16 -1.34 -9.84
CA PHE A 44 -0.95 -2.69 -10.36
C PHE A 44 0.39 -2.83 -11.10
N GLY A 45 0.67 -1.91 -12.03
CA GLY A 45 1.94 -1.88 -12.77
C GLY A 45 3.16 -1.73 -11.84
N PHE A 46 3.05 -0.89 -10.81
CA PHE A 46 4.09 -0.69 -9.81
C PHE A 46 4.38 -1.97 -9.01
N HIS A 47 3.34 -2.71 -8.61
CA HIS A 47 3.50 -4.00 -7.94
C HIS A 47 4.14 -5.05 -8.86
N ARG A 48 3.74 -5.08 -10.14
CA ARG A 48 4.34 -5.99 -11.13
C ARG A 48 5.82 -5.68 -11.37
N MET A 49 6.20 -4.40 -11.38
CA MET A 49 7.61 -3.99 -11.49
C MET A 49 8.43 -4.48 -10.29
N ASN A 50 7.95 -4.32 -9.05
CA ASN A 50 8.65 -4.83 -7.87
C ASN A 50 8.70 -6.36 -7.82
N ALA A 51 7.62 -7.04 -8.22
CA ALA A 51 7.62 -8.49 -8.34
C ALA A 51 8.65 -8.98 -9.38
N PHE A 52 8.79 -8.25 -10.50
CA PHE A 52 9.76 -8.57 -11.55
C PHE A 52 11.21 -8.49 -11.07
N THR A 53 11.54 -7.57 -10.15
CA THR A 53 12.87 -7.52 -9.52
C THR A 53 13.09 -8.64 -8.51
N GLY A 54 12.05 -9.40 -8.14
CA GLY A 54 12.10 -10.51 -7.20
C GLY A 54 11.75 -10.14 -5.76
N MET A 55 11.31 -8.90 -5.52
CA MET A 55 10.88 -8.43 -4.19
C MET A 55 9.47 -8.92 -3.83
N LYS A 56 9.17 -8.99 -2.54
CA LYS A 56 7.84 -9.31 -2.01
C LYS A 56 7.17 -8.09 -1.39
N LEU A 57 5.86 -7.96 -1.57
CA LEU A 57 5.10 -6.91 -0.90
C LEU A 57 5.02 -7.21 0.61
N LEU A 58 5.37 -6.23 1.43
CA LEU A 58 5.21 -6.27 2.88
C LEU A 58 3.85 -5.73 3.33
N GLY A 59 3.36 -4.69 2.65
CA GLY A 59 2.10 -4.03 2.96
C GLY A 59 1.96 -2.70 2.22
N THR A 60 0.75 -2.15 2.27
CA THR A 60 0.38 -0.88 1.66
C THR A 60 -0.40 -0.02 2.64
N PHE A 61 -0.26 1.29 2.53
CA PHE A 61 -1.06 2.26 3.29
C PHE A 61 -1.37 3.48 2.42
N HIS A 62 -2.64 3.82 2.28
CA HIS A 62 -3.09 4.91 1.42
C HIS A 62 -3.85 5.95 2.25
N PHE A 63 -3.29 7.15 2.36
CA PHE A 63 -3.97 8.29 2.94
C PHE A 63 -4.92 8.90 1.91
N HIS A 64 -6.17 9.14 2.29
CA HIS A 64 -7.20 9.75 1.43
C HIS A 64 -7.61 11.14 1.94
N ASP A 65 -8.18 11.95 1.04
CA ASP A 65 -8.62 13.35 1.25
C ASP A 65 -7.55 14.32 1.78
N MET A 66 -6.29 14.14 1.37
CA MET A 66 -5.15 14.84 1.96
C MET A 66 -4.96 16.31 1.50
N GLU A 67 -5.82 16.85 0.64
CA GLU A 67 -5.79 18.27 0.26
C GLU A 67 -7.08 19.00 0.66
N LYS A 68 -8.26 18.45 0.35
CA LYS A 68 -9.55 19.09 0.68
C LYS A 68 -10.01 18.90 2.13
N SER A 69 -9.54 17.88 2.84
CA SER A 69 -10.05 17.55 4.19
C SER A 69 -8.95 17.09 5.15
N ALA A 70 -7.72 17.57 4.96
CA ALA A 70 -6.58 17.31 5.84
C ALA A 70 -6.61 18.20 7.09
N SER A 71 -7.60 18.01 7.97
CA SER A 71 -7.58 18.63 9.30
C SER A 71 -6.44 18.05 10.15
N GLN A 72 -5.98 18.82 11.15
CA GLN A 72 -4.96 18.32 12.09
C GLN A 72 -5.42 17.04 12.80
N GLU A 73 -6.70 16.97 13.21
CA GLU A 73 -7.29 15.78 13.80
C GLU A 73 -7.16 14.55 12.90
N ARG A 74 -7.44 14.70 11.59
CA ARG A 74 -7.29 13.61 10.62
C ARG A 74 -5.82 13.20 10.45
N ILE A 75 -4.90 14.15 10.48
CA ILE A 75 -3.45 13.87 10.42
C ILE A 75 -3.02 13.08 11.65
N ASP A 76 -3.46 13.46 12.85
CA ASP A 76 -3.10 12.78 14.12
C ASP A 76 -3.67 11.35 14.17
N MET A 77 -4.90 11.16 13.66
CA MET A 77 -5.50 9.84 13.49
C MET A 77 -4.67 8.98 12.53
N TYR A 78 -4.36 9.51 11.35
CA TYR A 78 -3.55 8.82 10.35
C TYR A 78 -2.15 8.47 10.85
N GLU A 79 -1.51 9.33 11.64
CA GLU A 79 -0.23 9.02 12.27
C GLU A 79 -0.35 7.80 13.19
N THR A 80 -1.39 7.75 14.00
CA THR A 80 -1.67 6.63 14.92
C THR A 80 -1.92 5.33 14.17
N GLU A 81 -2.80 5.37 13.17
CA GLU A 81 -3.13 4.23 12.33
C GLU A 81 -1.91 3.71 11.55
N TYR A 82 -1.16 4.61 10.91
CA TYR A 82 0.01 4.24 10.13
C TYR A 82 1.09 3.62 11.00
N LYS A 83 1.41 4.21 12.17
CA LYS A 83 2.37 3.62 13.11
C LYS A 83 1.92 2.24 13.61
N SER A 84 0.62 2.06 13.87
CA SER A 84 0.07 0.76 14.26
C SER A 84 0.24 -0.27 13.14
N TYR A 85 -0.11 0.11 11.91
CA TYR A 85 0.02 -0.76 10.74
C TYR A 85 1.47 -1.16 10.47
N LEU A 86 2.41 -0.21 10.52
CA LEU A 86 3.84 -0.49 10.36
C LEU A 86 4.33 -1.48 11.41
N LYS A 87 4.00 -1.29 12.70
CA LYS A 87 4.37 -2.23 13.77
C LYS A 87 3.87 -3.63 13.48
N ALA A 88 2.62 -3.77 13.04
CA ALA A 88 2.04 -5.06 12.68
C ALA A 88 2.75 -5.71 11.47
N ALA A 89 2.99 -4.94 10.40
CA ALA A 89 3.63 -5.42 9.19
C ALA A 89 5.07 -5.90 9.44
N PHE A 90 5.88 -5.10 10.13
CA PHE A 90 7.24 -5.49 10.49
C PHE A 90 7.29 -6.60 11.55
N GLY A 91 6.31 -6.66 12.44
CA GLY A 91 6.14 -7.78 13.37
C GLY A 91 5.93 -9.11 12.65
N LYS A 92 5.06 -9.13 11.64
CA LYS A 92 4.85 -10.30 10.76
C LYS A 92 6.13 -10.69 10.02
N LEU A 93 6.82 -9.75 9.39
CA LEU A 93 8.07 -10.03 8.69
C LEU A 93 9.13 -10.66 9.61
N ARG A 94 9.24 -10.16 10.84
CA ARG A 94 10.16 -10.75 11.83
C ARG A 94 9.80 -12.19 12.16
N LEU A 95 8.52 -12.54 12.28
CA LEU A 95 8.08 -13.91 12.51
C LEU A 95 8.35 -14.82 11.29
N GLU A 96 8.17 -14.31 10.07
CA GLU A 96 8.47 -15.07 8.85
C GLU A 96 9.96 -15.38 8.68
N ILE A 97 10.85 -14.48 9.13
CA ILE A 97 12.31 -14.70 9.07
C ILE A 97 12.80 -15.70 10.13
N LEU A 98 12.07 -15.85 11.24
CA LEU A 98 12.46 -16.71 12.37
C LEU A 98 11.94 -18.15 12.26
N ASN A 99 11.02 -18.43 11.34
CA ASN A 99 10.47 -19.76 11.04
C ASN A 99 11.14 -20.37 9.81
#